data_AF-A0A552UZA2-F1
#
_entry.id   AF-A0A552UZA2-F1
#
_cell.length_a   1.000
_cell.length_b   1.000
_cell.length_c   1.000
_cell.angle_alpha   90.00
_cell.angle_beta   90.00
_cell.angle_gamma   90.00
#
_symmetry.space_group_name_H-M   'P 1'
#
loop_
_entity.id
_entity.type
_entity.pdbx_description
1 polymer ?
#
loop_
_entity_poly.entity_id
_entity_poly.type
_entity_poly.pdbx_seq_one_letter_code
_entity_poly.pdbx_strand_id
1 'polypeptide(L)'
;MSNQNSVDTLIPGGWTTYHKPTAEDLTVFNEAMHGFVGVKYTPQEVATQLVNGTNYRFKCSATMPPSNAIWEAIVLIHKPIHGKPVVYGIEKL
;
A
#
# COMPACT_ATOMS: atom_id res chain seq x y z
N MET A 1 -14.53 24.57 15.74
CA MET A 1 -14.12 23.66 14.65
C MET A 1 -13.24 22.62 15.29
N SER A 2 -13.77 21.42 15.53
CA SER A 2 -13.05 20.38 16.27
C SER A 2 -11.97 19.77 15.37
N ASN A 3 -10.71 20.02 15.70
CA ASN A 3 -9.58 19.26 15.17
C ASN A 3 -9.65 17.84 15.76
N GLN A 4 -10.33 16.92 15.08
CA GLN A 4 -10.16 15.50 15.34
C GLN A 4 -8.96 15.02 14.53
N ASN A 5 -7.76 15.17 15.10
CA ASN A 5 -6.68 14.25 14.78
C ASN A 5 -7.11 12.90 15.36
N SER A 6 -7.78 12.08 14.55
CA SER A 6 -7.99 10.68 14.85
C SER A 6 -6.60 10.06 14.98
N VAL A 7 -6.17 9.85 16.22
CA VAL A 7 -5.04 8.99 16.52
C VAL A 7 -5.54 7.60 16.15
N ASP A 8 -5.27 7.17 14.91
CA ASP A 8 -5.50 5.79 14.49
C ASP A 8 -4.68 4.93 15.46
N THR A 9 -5.39 4.34 16.42
CA THR A 9 -4.75 3.56 17.47
C THR A 9 -4.13 2.35 16.78
N LEU A 10 -2.81 2.24 16.85
CA LEU A 10 -2.09 1.08 16.33
C LEU A 10 -2.44 -0.13 17.19
N ILE A 11 -3.44 -0.89 16.76
CA ILE A 11 -3.83 -2.16 17.39
C ILE A 11 -2.95 -3.25 16.77
N PRO A 12 -2.12 -3.97 17.55
CA PRO A 12 -1.37 -5.11 17.03
C PRO A 12 -2.31 -6.13 16.36
N GLY A 13 -2.02 -6.48 15.11
CA GLY A 13 -2.85 -7.37 14.29
C GLY A 13 -4.13 -6.75 13.72
N GLY A 14 -4.49 -5.52 14.09
CA GLY A 14 -5.59 -4.77 13.47
C GLY A 14 -5.15 -4.03 12.20
N TRP A 15 -6.07 -3.86 11.26
CA TRP A 15 -5.87 -2.95 10.12
C TRP A 15 -6.30 -1.53 10.48
N THR A 16 -5.55 -0.52 10.05
CA THR A 16 -6.01 0.87 10.06
C THR A 16 -7.18 1.04 9.10
N THR A 17 -7.90 2.15 9.23
CA THR A 17 -8.75 2.61 8.12
C THR A 17 -7.89 2.96 6.91
N TYR A 18 -8.50 2.93 5.73
CA TYR A 18 -7.84 3.43 4.53
C TYR A 18 -7.62 4.94 4.66
N HIS A 19 -6.40 5.38 4.40
CA HIS A 19 -6.02 6.78 4.41
C HIS A 19 -5.12 7.09 3.21
N LYS A 20 -4.88 8.38 2.98
CA LYS A 20 -3.96 8.82 1.92
C LYS A 20 -2.53 8.40 2.27
N PRO A 21 -1.76 7.78 1.35
CA PRO A 21 -0.39 7.38 1.63
C PRO A 21 0.48 8.55 2.08
N THR A 22 1.22 8.34 3.15
CA THR A 22 2.29 9.23 3.61
C THR A 22 3.54 9.06 2.75
N ALA A 23 4.53 9.94 2.93
CA ALA A 23 5.83 9.80 2.25
C ALA A 23 6.55 8.49 2.63
N GLU A 24 6.37 8.00 3.85
CA GLU A 24 6.95 6.74 4.33
C GLU A 24 6.27 5.55 3.65
N ASP A 25 4.93 5.55 3.55
CA ASP A 25 4.19 4.50 2.83
C ASP A 25 4.61 4.42 1.37
N LEU A 26 4.75 5.57 0.70
CA LEU A 26 5.21 5.64 -0.69
C LEU A 26 6.64 5.15 -0.84
N THR A 27 7.51 5.38 0.14
CA THR A 27 8.88 4.85 0.13
C THR A 27 8.87 3.33 0.18
N VAL A 28 8.04 2.74 1.07
CA VAL A 28 7.86 1.29 1.14
C VAL A 28 7.30 0.73 -0.16
N PHE A 29 6.27 1.36 -0.72
CA PHE A 29 5.67 0.96 -1.99
C PHE A 29 6.69 0.97 -3.13
N ASN A 30 7.42 2.08 -3.28
CA ASN A 30 8.41 2.25 -4.35
C ASN A 30 9.57 1.26 -4.21
N GLU A 31 10.03 0.99 -3.00
CA GLU A 31 11.07 -0.01 -2.75
C GLU A 31 10.58 -1.42 -3.11
N ALA A 32 9.34 -1.78 -2.74
CA ALA A 32 8.77 -3.10 -3.02
C ALA A 32 8.46 -3.33 -4.51
N MET A 33 8.03 -2.27 -5.19
CA MET A 33 7.69 -2.29 -6.62
C MET A 33 8.92 -2.08 -7.51
N HIS A 34 10.10 -1.83 -6.94
CA HIS A 34 11.32 -1.62 -7.71
C HIS A 34 11.64 -2.85 -8.56
N GLY A 35 11.67 -2.68 -9.89
CA GLY A 35 11.89 -3.74 -10.86
C GLY A 35 10.63 -4.42 -11.40
N PHE A 36 9.43 -4.06 -10.90
CA PHE A 36 8.17 -4.48 -11.54
C PHE A 36 8.00 -3.78 -12.88
N VAL A 37 7.59 -4.55 -13.90
CA VAL A 37 7.37 -4.09 -15.27
C VAL A 37 5.99 -4.50 -15.79
N GLY A 38 5.53 -3.87 -16.87
CA GLY A 38 4.21 -4.13 -17.47
C GLY A 38 3.14 -3.23 -16.89
N VAL A 39 2.45 -3.67 -15.83
CA VAL A 39 1.39 -2.88 -15.20
C VAL A 39 1.98 -1.82 -14.28
N LYS A 40 1.54 -0.57 -14.45
CA LYS A 40 1.84 0.54 -13.56
C LYS A 40 0.76 0.65 -12.50
N TYR A 41 1.16 0.53 -11.23
CA TYR A 41 0.28 0.68 -10.07
C TYR A 41 0.54 2.03 -9.40
N THR A 42 -0.49 2.87 -9.31
CA THR A 42 -0.40 4.19 -8.67
C THR A 42 -1.22 4.19 -7.38
N PRO A 43 -0.61 4.17 -6.18
CA PRO A 43 -1.32 4.08 -4.91
C PRO A 43 -2.17 5.33 -4.65
N GLN A 44 -3.44 5.13 -4.32
CA GLN A 44 -4.43 6.18 -4.01
C GLN A 44 -4.73 6.22 -2.51
N GLU A 45 -4.92 5.05 -1.90
CA GLU A 45 -5.17 4.87 -0.47
C GLU A 45 -4.33 3.69 0.05
N VAL A 46 -4.06 3.69 1.35
CA VAL A 46 -3.38 2.60 2.04
C VAL A 46 -4.06 2.28 3.36
N ALA A 47 -4.11 1.00 3.70
CA ALA A 47 -4.35 0.52 5.05
C ALA A 47 -3.14 -0.28 5.52
N THR A 48 -2.76 -0.15 6.78
CA THR A 48 -1.60 -0.83 7.36
C THR A 48 -2.02 -1.73 8.52
N GLN A 49 -1.22 -2.75 8.80
CA GLN A 49 -1.42 -3.64 9.94
C GLN A 49 -0.07 -3.89 10.60
N LEU A 50 0.01 -3.59 11.89
CA LEU A 50 1.19 -3.85 12.70
C LEU A 50 1.28 -5.34 13.04
N VAL A 51 2.39 -5.96 12.65
CA VAL A 51 2.73 -7.38 12.88
C VAL A 51 4.20 -7.49 13.33
N ASN A 52 4.91 -8.58 13.01
CA ASN A 52 6.37 -8.62 13.06
C ASN A 52 6.98 -7.81 11.90
N GLY A 53 6.79 -6.51 11.93
CA GLY A 53 6.92 -5.60 10.79
C GLY A 53 5.57 -4.95 10.48
N THR A 54 5.34 -4.59 9.22
CA THR A 54 4.09 -3.94 8.80
C THR A 54 3.60 -4.55 7.51
N ASN A 55 2.32 -4.96 7.49
CA ASN A 55 1.62 -5.29 6.26
C ASN A 55 0.95 -4.04 5.70
N TYR A 56 0.96 -3.90 4.38
CA TYR A 56 0.33 -2.80 3.64
C TYR A 56 -0.66 -3.35 2.63
N ARG A 57 -1.80 -2.68 2.51
CA ARG A 57 -2.79 -2.84 1.44
C ARG A 57 -2.91 -1.53 0.71
N PHE A 58 -2.24 -1.41 -0.43
CA PHE A 58 -2.36 -0.24 -1.28
C PHE A 58 -3.48 -0.43 -2.28
N LYS A 59 -4.53 0.39 -2.22
CA LYS A 59 -5.48 0.52 -3.32
C LYS A 59 -4.85 1.38 -4.39
N CYS A 60 -4.67 0.81 -5.57
CA CYS A 60 -3.99 1.43 -6.69
C CYS A 60 -4.93 1.59 -7.87
N SER A 61 -4.76 2.70 -8.59
CA SER A 61 -5.15 2.76 -10.00
C SER A 61 -4.08 2.05 -10.82
N ALA A 62 -4.46 1.00 -11.54
CA ALA A 62 -3.58 0.19 -12.36
C ALA A 62 -3.78 0.51 -13.84
N THR A 63 -2.69 0.68 -14.59
CA THR A 63 -2.70 0.91 -16.04
C THR A 63 -1.67 0.03 -16.73
N MET A 64 -1.95 -0.41 -17.96
CA MET A 64 -1.04 -1.30 -18.70
C MET A 64 -0.79 -0.78 -20.12
N PRO A 65 0.32 -0.05 -20.35
CA PRO A 65 0.71 0.36 -21.70
C PRO A 65 0.92 -0.85 -22.63
N PRO A 66 0.60 -0.74 -23.93
CA PRO A 66 0.03 0.41 -24.63
C PRO A 66 -1.51 0.52 -24.52
N SER A 67 -2.16 -0.35 -23.74
CA SER A 67 -3.60 -0.30 -23.54
C SER A 67 -4.01 0.90 -22.70
N ASN A 68 -5.19 1.44 -23.00
CA ASN A 68 -5.86 2.45 -22.16
C ASN A 68 -6.72 1.82 -21.05
N ALA A 69 -6.57 0.51 -20.81
CA ALA A 69 -7.26 -0.15 -19.72
C ALA A 69 -6.79 0.41 -18.37
N ILE A 70 -7.76 0.89 -17.60
CA ILE A 70 -7.58 1.33 -16.21
C ILE A 70 -8.48 0.45 -15.34
N TRP A 71 -7.93 -0.05 -14.24
CA TRP A 71 -8.70 -0.82 -13.26
C TRP A 71 -8.18 -0.55 -11.85
N GLU A 72 -8.97 -0.93 -10.85
CA GLU A 72 -8.55 -0.86 -9.46
C GLU A 72 -7.86 -2.16 -9.06
N ALA A 73 -6.77 -2.06 -8.28
CA ALA A 73 -6.07 -3.21 -7.77
C ALA A 73 -5.61 -2.98 -6.33
N ILE A 74 -5.52 -4.04 -5.54
CA ILE A 74 -4.87 -4.02 -4.23
C ILE A 74 -3.49 -4.64 -4.37
N VAL A 75 -2.45 -3.85 -4.08
CA VAL A 75 -1.07 -4.33 -3.98
C VAL A 75 -0.78 -4.62 -2.51
N LEU A 76 -0.42 -5.87 -2.24
CA LEU A 76 -0.17 -6.39 -0.90
C LEU A 76 1.34 -6.47 -0.65
N ILE A 77 1.83 -5.71 0.34
CA ILE A 77 3.24 -5.62 0.67
C ILE A 77 3.46 -5.98 2.15
N HIS A 78 4.53 -6.72 2.43
CA HIS A 78 5.03 -6.91 3.79
C HIS A 78 6.41 -6.26 3.94
N LYS A 79 6.56 -5.34 4.89
CA LYS A 79 7.85 -4.77 5.30
C LYS A 79 8.26 -5.42 6.63
N PRO A 80 9.29 -6.29 6.64
CA PRO A 80 9.82 -6.83 7.89
C PRO A 80 10.54 -5.74 8.70
N ILE A 81 10.70 -5.96 10.01
CA ILE A 81 11.48 -5.07 10.90
C ILE A 81 12.90 -4.86 10.36
N HIS A 82 13.50 -5.96 9.87
CA HIS A 82 14.80 -5.96 9.23
C HIS A 82 14.67 -6.56 7.83
N GLY A 83 15.02 -5.78 6.81
CA GLY A 83 15.00 -6.21 5.42
C GLY A 83 14.21 -5.28 4.50
N LYS A 84 14.07 -5.70 3.25
CA LYS A 84 13.35 -4.96 2.21
C LYS A 84 11.87 -5.35 2.19
N PRO A 85 10.97 -4.43 1.82
CA PRO A 85 9.58 -4.77 1.63
C PRO A 85 9.41 -5.68 0.42
N VAL A 86 8.46 -6.60 0.51
CA VAL A 86 8.20 -7.60 -0.52
C VAL A 86 6.73 -7.57 -0.89
N VAL A 87 6.44 -7.51 -2.18
CA VAL A 87 5.10 -7.74 -2.72
C VAL A 87 4.79 -9.23 -2.61
N TYR A 88 3.72 -9.58 -1.90
CA TYR A 88 3.29 -10.98 -1.76
C TYR A 88 1.97 -11.30 -2.48
N GLY A 89 1.28 -10.27 -2.99
CA GLY A 89 0.06 -10.46 -3.77
C GLY A 89 -0.38 -9.19 -4.48
N ILE A 90 -1.07 -9.37 -5.60
CA ILE A 90 -1.76 -8.30 -6.31
C ILE A 90 -3.14 -8.83 -6.68
N GLU A 91 -4.17 -8.15 -6.20
CA GLU A 91 -5.57 -8.50 -6.43
C GLU A 91 -6.18 -7.47 -7.36
N LYS A 92 -6.75 -7.90 -8.49
CA LYS A 92 -7.57 -7.04 -9.34
C LYS A 92 -8.97 -6.95 -8.73
N LEU A 93 -9.51 -5.74 -8.63
CA LEU A 93 -10.89 -5.48 -8.23
C LEU A 93 -11.82 -5.40 -9.45
#